data_AF-A0A9X8MEH2-F1
#
_entry.id   AF-A0A9X8MEH2-F1
#
_cell.length_a   1.000
_cell.length_b   1.000
_cell.length_c   1.000
_cell.angle_alpha   90.00
_cell.angle_beta   90.00
_cell.angle_gamma   90.00
#
_symmetry.space_group_name_H-M   'P 1'
#
loop_
_entity.id
_entity.type
_entity.pdbx_description
1 polymer ?
#
loop_
_entity_poly.entity_id
_entity_poly.type
_entity_poly.pdbx_seq_one_letter_code
_entity_poly.pdbx_strand_id
1 'polypeptide(L)'
;MRAVSKSGAYFILLIFVFVLHFGIFEETPHNPIGILYVSELYLVICLAFTAFYVLASVGKEQKDLKILLTYCAYSSVIFILLPAIFSNLYYGQPLIYGIIEERRILYCFTFSVMLYLARNMSAAQFEKAFLFVGFMACILAWMFKFSVLPDLRDKVASFDRPDRSSIGALAQCLAYFYCIQVWNKGISPIDGSPRSKTPYIVFACFILLTLVFATQTRQLIFLSLCFTLLCLKSKSVIWIVVSGILISPLYLFPDLLKELGLNLDFYAESLENGPTDNVREQTIGYIFGHLHANNWLPSGSLSLMWNNGFIPHFGEYFFLSDVGIFGTLFRFGFLAFLIVPLTLFCYYYFAKRLHRDTSFTVTALLAYMVIWPLQGIFEYMQATIAFLLVIQALKAYHRNVESPALDSYVEEHPLMQPSFR
;
A
#
# COMPACT_ATOMS: atom_id res chain seq x y z
N MET A 1 23.65 0.47 32.47
CA MET A 1 22.78 0.34 31.28
C MET A 1 21.56 -0.50 31.65
N ARG A 2 20.34 0.05 31.65
CA ARG A 2 19.12 -0.75 31.85
C ARG A 2 18.90 -1.58 30.57
N ALA A 3 18.87 -2.90 30.70
CA ALA A 3 18.56 -3.80 29.59
C ALA A 3 17.18 -3.43 29.01
N VAL A 4 17.12 -3.23 27.69
CA VAL A 4 15.86 -2.99 26.97
C VAL A 4 14.96 -4.22 27.16
N SER A 5 13.71 -4.01 27.58
CA SER A 5 12.75 -5.13 27.71
C SER A 5 12.53 -5.77 26.34
N LYS A 6 12.27 -7.09 26.28
CA LYS A 6 12.04 -7.81 25.00
C LYS A 6 10.99 -7.11 24.12
N SER A 7 9.91 -6.62 24.73
CA SER A 7 8.87 -5.84 24.06
C SER A 7 9.38 -4.49 23.49
N GLY A 8 10.26 -3.80 24.23
CA GLY A 8 10.90 -2.56 23.75
C GLY A 8 11.81 -2.79 22.54
N ALA A 9 12.55 -3.91 22.52
CA ALA A 9 13.39 -4.27 21.38
C ALA A 9 12.55 -4.56 20.12
N TYR A 10 11.45 -5.32 20.25
CA TYR A 10 10.54 -5.57 19.13
C TYR A 10 9.89 -4.29 18.60
N PHE A 11 9.53 -3.36 19.48
CA PHE A 11 8.98 -2.06 19.08
C PHE A 11 9.96 -1.25 18.23
N ILE A 12 11.22 -1.15 18.64
CA ILE A 12 12.27 -0.45 17.89
C ILE A 12 12.51 -1.12 16.53
N LEU A 13 12.62 -2.46 16.51
CA LEU A 13 12.80 -3.21 15.26
C LEU A 13 11.62 -3.02 14.31
N LEU A 14 10.40 -2.97 14.83
CA LEU A 14 9.21 -2.73 14.00
C LEU A 14 9.21 -1.33 13.39
N ILE A 15 9.68 -0.30 14.12
CA ILE A 15 9.87 1.04 13.53
C ILE A 15 10.81 0.95 12.34
N PHE A 16 11.98 0.33 12.48
CA PHE A 16 12.92 0.15 11.36
C PHE A 16 12.29 -0.61 10.19
N VAL A 17 11.56 -1.69 10.47
CA VAL A 17 10.84 -2.45 9.45
C VAL A 17 9.81 -1.59 8.74
N PHE A 18 9.05 -0.75 9.44
CA PHE A 18 8.09 0.16 8.82
C PHE A 18 8.76 1.26 8.00
N VAL A 19 9.91 1.80 8.44
CA VAL A 19 10.68 2.76 7.66
C VAL A 19 11.08 2.17 6.30
N LEU A 20 11.54 0.92 6.28
CA LEU A 20 11.89 0.21 5.06
C LEU A 20 10.66 -0.21 4.24
N HIS A 21 9.64 -0.75 4.90
CA HIS A 21 8.40 -1.23 4.26
C HIS A 21 7.65 -0.13 3.52
N PHE A 22 7.61 1.08 4.09
CA PHE A 22 6.92 2.21 3.49
C PHE A 22 7.80 3.08 2.59
N GLY A 23 9.03 2.65 2.29
CA GLY A 23 9.90 3.32 1.33
C GLY A 23 10.33 4.72 1.75
N ILE A 24 10.56 4.97 3.06
CA ILE A 24 10.99 6.30 3.54
C ILE A 24 12.30 6.72 2.86
N PHE A 25 13.25 5.79 2.75
CA PHE A 25 14.56 5.97 2.11
C PHE A 25 14.67 5.18 0.81
N GLU A 26 13.55 4.78 0.21
CA GLU A 26 13.56 4.10 -1.09
C GLU A 26 13.89 5.11 -2.19
N GLU A 27 14.85 4.75 -3.05
CA GLU A 27 15.12 5.50 -4.27
C GLU A 27 13.92 5.41 -5.21
N THR A 28 13.28 6.55 -5.44
CA THR A 28 12.29 6.73 -6.51
C THR A 28 12.54 8.09 -7.17
N PRO A 29 12.07 8.31 -8.41
CA PRO A 29 12.23 9.61 -9.09
C PRO A 29 11.74 10.81 -8.27
N HIS A 30 10.77 10.57 -7.37
CA HIS A 30 10.14 11.62 -6.56
C HIS A 30 10.56 11.57 -5.08
N ASN A 31 11.50 10.71 -4.66
CA ASN A 31 11.97 10.68 -3.28
C ASN A 31 13.34 11.37 -3.16
N PRO A 32 13.40 12.59 -2.61
CA PRO A 32 14.63 13.38 -2.55
C PRO A 32 15.70 12.82 -1.63
N ILE A 33 15.35 11.92 -0.71
CA ILE A 33 16.30 11.30 0.24
C ILE A 33 16.43 9.80 0.02
N GLY A 34 16.07 9.33 -1.18
CA GLY A 34 16.15 7.94 -1.57
C GLY A 34 17.60 7.44 -1.60
N ILE A 35 17.80 6.20 -1.17
CA ILE A 35 19.10 5.53 -1.17
C ILE A 35 19.01 4.30 -2.08
N LEU A 36 19.91 4.24 -3.05
CA LEU A 36 20.02 3.15 -4.01
C LEU A 36 20.12 1.78 -3.30
N TYR A 37 19.41 0.78 -3.82
CA TYR A 37 19.38 -0.61 -3.33
C TYR A 37 18.81 -0.86 -1.93
N VAL A 38 18.30 0.14 -1.21
CA VAL A 38 17.67 -0.08 0.10
C VAL A 38 16.45 -0.99 -0.01
N SER A 39 15.65 -0.78 -1.06
CA SER A 39 14.47 -1.58 -1.38
C SER A 39 14.81 -3.04 -1.68
N GLU A 40 15.79 -3.28 -2.54
CA GLU A 40 16.29 -4.62 -2.86
C GLU A 40 16.87 -5.32 -1.63
N LEU A 41 17.67 -4.64 -0.81
CA LEU A 41 18.25 -5.20 0.41
C LEU A 41 17.14 -5.59 1.41
N TYR A 42 16.16 -4.71 1.62
CA TYR A 42 15.01 -4.99 2.48
C TYR A 42 14.24 -6.21 1.98
N LEU A 43 14.01 -6.32 0.67
CA LEU A 43 13.33 -7.47 0.08
C LEU A 43 14.09 -8.78 0.31
N VAL A 44 15.41 -8.78 0.13
CA VAL A 44 16.27 -9.95 0.40
C VAL A 44 16.15 -10.38 1.87
N ILE A 45 16.19 -9.42 2.80
CA ILE A 45 15.99 -9.69 4.24
C ILE A 45 14.62 -10.31 4.49
N CYS A 46 13.55 -9.78 3.90
CA CYS A 46 12.20 -10.34 4.05
C CYS A 46 12.07 -11.75 3.48
N LEU A 47 12.65 -12.03 2.33
CA LEU A 47 12.62 -13.36 1.72
C LEU A 47 13.41 -14.38 2.56
N ALA A 48 14.63 -14.03 2.97
CA ALA A 48 15.45 -14.86 3.84
C ALA A 48 14.75 -15.12 5.18
N PHE A 49 14.21 -14.07 5.81
CA PHE A 49 13.44 -14.20 7.04
C PHE A 49 12.21 -15.07 6.86
N THR A 50 11.49 -14.94 5.75
CA THR A 50 10.33 -15.79 5.47
C THR A 50 10.74 -17.25 5.39
N ALA A 51 11.82 -17.58 4.66
CA ALA A 51 12.33 -18.95 4.57
C ALA A 51 12.67 -19.53 5.96
N PHE A 52 13.42 -18.79 6.78
CA PHE A 52 13.72 -19.21 8.15
C PHE A 52 12.48 -19.31 9.04
N TYR A 53 11.52 -18.40 8.89
CA TYR A 53 10.30 -18.41 9.68
C TYR A 53 9.41 -19.62 9.33
N VAL A 54 9.35 -20.01 8.05
CA VAL A 54 8.67 -21.25 7.63
C VAL A 54 9.36 -22.48 8.23
N LEU A 55 10.69 -22.58 8.11
CA LEU A 55 11.47 -23.70 8.67
C LEU A 55 11.29 -23.82 10.19
N ALA A 56 11.33 -22.69 10.91
CA ALA A 56 11.13 -22.65 12.37
C ALA A 56 9.68 -22.93 12.81
N SER A 57 8.74 -22.92 11.86
CA SER A 57 7.30 -23.16 12.08
C SER A 57 6.85 -24.55 11.63
N VAL A 58 7.75 -25.40 11.13
CA VAL A 58 7.46 -26.80 10.80
C VAL A 58 6.94 -27.52 12.05
N GLY A 59 5.84 -28.26 11.90
CA GLY A 59 5.17 -28.96 12.99
C GLY A 59 4.32 -28.08 13.92
N LYS A 60 4.29 -26.75 13.71
CA LYS A 60 3.43 -25.84 14.48
C LYS A 60 2.19 -25.44 13.66
N GLU A 61 1.03 -25.45 14.29
CA GLU A 61 -0.17 -24.93 13.65
C GLU A 61 -0.17 -23.40 13.66
N GLN A 62 0.18 -22.79 12.53
CA GLN A 62 0.10 -21.34 12.33
C GLN A 62 -0.81 -21.01 11.15
N LYS A 63 -2.11 -20.97 11.40
CA LYS A 63 -3.14 -20.72 10.39
C LYS A 63 -2.87 -19.44 9.59
N ASP A 64 -2.58 -18.33 10.27
CA ASP A 64 -2.39 -17.04 9.60
C ASP A 64 -1.16 -17.04 8.69
N LEU A 65 -0.06 -17.64 9.14
CA LEU A 65 1.17 -17.80 8.34
C LEU A 65 0.89 -18.60 7.07
N LYS A 66 0.17 -19.72 7.17
CA LYS A 66 -0.21 -20.54 6.00
C LYS A 66 -1.07 -19.74 5.01
N ILE A 67 -2.05 -18.98 5.50
CA ILE A 67 -2.93 -18.16 4.65
C ILE A 67 -2.12 -17.10 3.91
N LEU A 68 -1.25 -16.37 4.61
CA LEU A 68 -0.44 -15.30 4.02
C LEU A 68 0.61 -15.85 3.04
N LEU A 69 1.24 -16.99 3.34
CA LEU A 69 2.13 -17.69 2.41
C LEU A 69 1.39 -18.13 1.14
N THR A 70 0.15 -18.61 1.28
CA THR A 70 -0.69 -19.00 0.13
C THR A 70 -0.98 -17.79 -0.75
N TYR A 71 -1.29 -16.63 -0.15
CA TYR A 71 -1.44 -15.39 -0.90
C TYR A 71 -0.15 -14.98 -1.61
N CYS A 72 1.00 -15.05 -0.95
CA CYS A 72 2.29 -14.70 -1.56
C CYS A 72 2.66 -15.63 -2.72
N ALA A 73 2.39 -16.94 -2.57
CA ALA A 73 2.59 -17.92 -3.63
C ALA A 73 1.66 -17.63 -4.83
N TYR A 74 0.37 -17.38 -4.57
CA TYR A 74 -0.58 -16.95 -5.59
C TYR A 74 -0.09 -15.68 -6.32
N SER A 75 0.27 -14.64 -5.56
CA SER A 75 0.72 -13.36 -6.11
C SER A 75 1.97 -13.53 -6.96
N SER A 76 2.95 -14.32 -6.49
CA SER A 76 4.18 -14.61 -7.23
C SER A 76 3.92 -15.38 -8.53
N VAL A 77 3.04 -16.39 -8.50
CA VAL A 77 2.71 -17.14 -9.72
C VAL A 77 1.98 -16.26 -10.73
N ILE A 78 0.98 -15.51 -10.28
CA ILE A 78 0.13 -14.74 -11.18
C ILE A 78 0.81 -13.48 -11.71
N PHE A 79 1.56 -12.76 -10.88
CA PHE A 79 2.11 -11.45 -11.25
C PHE A 79 3.61 -11.43 -11.54
N ILE A 80 4.33 -12.54 -11.29
CA ILE A 80 5.74 -12.68 -11.71
C ILE A 80 5.86 -13.74 -12.80
N LEU A 81 5.48 -14.98 -12.48
CA LEU A 81 5.74 -16.11 -13.36
C LEU A 81 4.93 -16.03 -14.66
N LEU A 82 3.63 -15.75 -14.59
CA LEU A 82 2.80 -15.64 -15.79
C LEU A 82 3.27 -14.52 -16.75
N PRO A 83 3.49 -13.25 -16.31
CA PRO A 83 4.04 -12.23 -17.17
C PRO A 83 5.41 -12.60 -17.78
N ALA A 84 6.29 -13.24 -17.01
CA ALA A 84 7.57 -13.72 -17.52
C ALA A 84 7.41 -14.78 -18.62
N ILE A 85 6.48 -15.72 -18.45
CA ILE A 85 6.14 -16.72 -19.47
C ILE A 85 5.58 -16.03 -20.72
N PHE A 86 4.65 -15.09 -20.57
CA PHE A 86 4.07 -14.38 -21.72
C PHE A 86 5.11 -13.58 -22.49
N SER A 87 6.03 -12.90 -21.80
CA SER A 87 7.13 -12.19 -22.47
C SER A 87 8.14 -13.12 -23.13
N ASN A 88 8.36 -14.32 -22.57
CA ASN A 88 9.16 -15.33 -23.23
C ASN A 88 8.51 -15.83 -24.53
N LEU A 89 7.21 -16.15 -24.47
CA LEU A 89 6.47 -16.66 -25.63
C LEU A 89 6.31 -15.61 -26.74
N TYR A 90 6.05 -14.36 -26.37
CA TYR A 90 5.77 -13.31 -27.34
C TYR A 90 7.04 -12.65 -27.87
N TYR A 91 7.96 -12.26 -26.99
CA TYR A 91 9.15 -11.49 -27.35
C TYR A 91 10.43 -12.33 -27.39
N GLY A 92 10.44 -13.53 -26.81
CA GLY A 92 11.66 -14.33 -26.65
C GLY A 92 12.50 -13.93 -25.44
N GLN A 93 11.98 -13.11 -24.52
CA GLN A 93 12.70 -12.72 -23.31
C GLN A 93 12.98 -13.95 -22.42
N PRO A 94 14.23 -14.19 -22.00
CA PRO A 94 14.51 -15.24 -21.02
C PRO A 94 13.77 -15.01 -19.70
N LEU A 95 13.24 -16.07 -19.10
CA LEU A 95 12.39 -15.99 -17.90
C LEU A 95 13.02 -15.22 -16.73
N ILE A 96 14.34 -15.32 -16.57
CA ILE A 96 15.07 -14.64 -15.48
C ILE A 96 14.88 -13.12 -15.53
N TYR A 97 14.88 -12.52 -16.73
CA TYR A 97 14.68 -11.09 -16.89
C TYR A 97 13.25 -10.69 -16.56
N GLY A 98 12.26 -11.50 -16.94
CA GLY A 98 10.86 -11.27 -16.56
C GLY A 98 10.64 -11.37 -15.04
N ILE A 99 11.30 -12.32 -14.38
CA ILE A 99 11.25 -12.46 -12.91
C ILE A 99 11.86 -11.24 -12.22
N ILE A 100 12.99 -10.74 -12.72
CA ILE A 100 13.66 -9.55 -12.18
C ILE A 100 12.83 -8.28 -12.39
N GLU A 101 12.15 -8.17 -13.54
CA GLU A 101 11.28 -7.04 -13.87
C GLU A 101 10.12 -6.93 -12.87
N GLU A 102 9.47 -8.05 -12.55
CA GLU A 102 8.33 -8.09 -11.63
C GLU A 102 8.72 -8.30 -10.16
N ARG A 103 10.00 -8.13 -9.79
CA ARG A 103 10.51 -8.37 -8.42
C ARG A 103 9.75 -7.58 -7.33
N ARG A 104 9.18 -6.42 -7.68
CA ARG A 104 8.29 -5.61 -6.82
C ARG A 104 7.10 -6.39 -6.26
N ILE A 105 6.67 -7.47 -6.91
CA ILE A 105 5.60 -8.32 -6.40
C ILE A 105 6.01 -9.04 -5.11
N LEU A 106 7.30 -9.35 -4.97
CA LEU A 106 7.84 -10.06 -3.82
C LEU A 106 7.74 -9.25 -2.51
N TYR A 107 7.39 -7.96 -2.57
CA TYR A 107 7.01 -7.19 -1.37
C TYR A 107 5.82 -7.78 -0.63
N CYS A 108 5.03 -8.67 -1.25
CA CYS A 108 4.04 -9.47 -0.53
C CYS A 108 4.64 -10.22 0.67
N PHE A 109 5.90 -10.70 0.58
CA PHE A 109 6.61 -11.44 1.63
C PHE A 109 7.02 -10.59 2.84
N THR A 110 6.90 -9.26 2.76
CA THR A 110 7.15 -8.37 3.91
C THR A 110 6.23 -8.66 5.10
N PHE A 111 5.09 -9.33 4.85
CA PHE A 111 4.16 -9.76 5.90
C PHE A 111 4.87 -10.57 7.00
N SER A 112 5.88 -11.37 6.66
CA SER A 112 6.45 -12.37 7.57
C SER A 112 7.19 -11.71 8.74
N VAL A 113 8.05 -10.73 8.43
CA VAL A 113 8.80 -9.92 9.41
C VAL A 113 7.82 -9.11 10.24
N MET A 114 6.87 -8.41 9.60
CA MET A 114 5.88 -7.60 10.29
C MET A 114 5.02 -8.43 11.25
N LEU A 115 4.47 -9.56 10.78
CA LEU A 115 3.63 -10.45 11.57
C LEU A 115 4.39 -11.04 12.76
N TYR A 116 5.63 -11.48 12.54
CA TYR A 116 6.48 -12.02 13.59
C TYR A 116 6.71 -10.99 14.70
N LEU A 117 7.15 -9.77 14.34
CA LEU A 117 7.38 -8.71 15.32
C LEU A 117 6.07 -8.30 16.03
N ALA A 118 4.99 -8.15 15.27
CA ALA A 118 3.70 -7.69 15.78
C ALA A 118 3.08 -8.64 16.80
N ARG A 119 3.22 -9.97 16.63
CA ARG A 119 2.73 -10.97 17.60
C ARG A 119 3.43 -10.89 18.96
N ASN A 120 4.63 -10.31 19.00
CA ASN A 120 5.44 -10.18 20.22
C ASN A 120 5.25 -8.81 20.92
N MET A 121 4.21 -8.07 20.58
CA MET A 121 3.87 -6.78 21.19
C MET A 121 2.36 -6.60 21.32
N SER A 122 1.91 -5.58 22.06
CA SER A 122 0.49 -5.25 22.12
C SER A 122 0.04 -4.51 20.84
N ALA A 123 -1.25 -4.58 20.53
CA ALA A 123 -1.83 -3.82 19.42
C ALA A 123 -1.53 -2.32 19.55
N ALA A 124 -1.63 -1.75 20.76
CA ALA A 124 -1.29 -0.36 21.01
C ALA A 124 0.19 -0.01 20.70
N GLN A 125 1.13 -0.94 20.93
CA GLN A 125 2.55 -0.74 20.56
C GLN A 125 2.74 -0.78 19.05
N PHE A 126 2.12 -1.76 18.37
CA PHE A 126 2.14 -1.84 16.92
C PHE A 126 1.57 -0.57 16.26
N GLU A 127 0.42 -0.10 16.75
CA GLU A 127 -0.23 1.15 16.32
C GLU A 127 0.68 2.36 16.50
N LYS A 128 1.31 2.49 17.67
CA LYS A 128 2.23 3.59 17.94
C LYS A 128 3.44 3.56 17.01
N ALA A 129 4.04 2.40 16.76
CA ALA A 129 5.17 2.27 15.84
C ALA A 129 4.77 2.68 14.41
N PHE A 130 3.61 2.23 13.96
CA PHE A 130 3.08 2.56 12.64
C PHE A 130 2.80 4.06 12.48
N LEU A 131 2.06 4.65 13.43
CA LEU A 131 1.71 6.07 13.40
C LEU A 131 2.94 6.97 13.59
N PHE A 132 3.92 6.52 14.37
CA PHE A 132 5.21 7.21 14.52
C PHE A 132 5.95 7.30 13.18
N VAL A 133 6.01 6.21 12.40
CA VAL A 133 6.64 6.24 11.07
C VAL A 133 5.85 7.10 10.10
N GLY A 134 4.51 7.07 10.14
CA GLY A 134 3.68 8.02 9.37
C GLY A 134 3.96 9.48 9.74
N PHE A 135 4.12 9.78 11.03
CA PHE A 135 4.43 11.12 11.51
C PHE A 135 5.84 11.56 11.08
N MET A 136 6.82 10.68 11.23
CA MET A 136 8.18 10.90 10.78
C MET A 136 8.23 11.18 9.27
N ALA A 137 7.48 10.44 8.45
CA ALA A 137 7.36 10.68 7.01
C ALA A 137 6.84 12.09 6.72
N CYS A 138 5.83 12.55 7.45
CA CYS A 138 5.32 13.92 7.31
C CYS A 138 6.37 14.96 7.68
N ILE A 139 7.08 14.78 8.80
CA ILE A 139 8.14 15.69 9.23
C ILE A 139 9.25 15.77 8.17
N LEU A 140 9.71 14.64 7.64
CA LEU A 140 10.73 14.62 6.59
C LEU A 140 10.24 15.32 5.31
N ALA A 141 8.98 15.12 4.91
CA ALA A 141 8.41 15.83 3.77
C ALA A 141 8.40 17.36 3.98
N TRP A 142 8.04 17.84 5.17
CA TRP A 142 8.11 19.26 5.52
C TRP A 142 9.54 19.79 5.60
N MET A 143 10.47 19.02 6.17
CA MET A 143 11.88 19.39 6.22
C MET A 143 12.46 19.53 4.81
N PHE A 144 12.09 18.66 3.87
CA PHE A 144 12.45 18.81 2.47
C PHE A 144 11.81 20.07 1.86
N LYS A 145 10.51 20.30 2.07
CA LYS A 145 9.81 21.48 1.55
C LYS A 145 10.45 22.80 2.02
N PHE A 146 10.95 22.85 3.26
CA PHE A 146 11.67 24.01 3.81
C PHE A 146 13.19 23.98 3.54
N SER A 147 13.66 23.16 2.59
CA SER A 147 15.08 23.06 2.21
C SER A 147 16.04 22.71 3.35
N VAL A 148 15.54 22.04 4.39
CA VAL A 148 16.35 21.54 5.52
C VAL A 148 17.01 20.20 5.16
N LEU A 149 16.34 19.38 4.35
CA LEU A 149 16.92 18.13 3.82
C LEU A 149 17.56 18.37 2.45
N PRO A 150 18.67 17.68 2.15
CA PRO A 150 19.27 17.72 0.83
C PRO A 150 18.38 17.00 -0.19
N ASP A 151 18.48 17.43 -1.45
CA ASP A 151 17.99 16.68 -2.59
C ASP A 151 19.12 15.79 -3.12
N LEU A 152 18.99 14.49 -2.93
CA LEU A 152 19.95 13.47 -3.35
C LEU A 152 19.63 12.91 -4.75
N ARG A 153 18.62 13.43 -5.46
CA ARG A 153 18.26 12.96 -6.80
C ARG A 153 19.31 13.40 -7.83
N ASP A 154 19.91 12.45 -8.53
CA ASP A 154 20.92 12.72 -9.57
C ASP A 154 20.34 13.41 -10.83
N LYS A 155 19.04 13.19 -11.10
CA LYS A 155 18.34 13.76 -12.26
C LYS A 155 16.90 14.08 -11.90
N VAL A 156 16.61 15.36 -11.66
CA VAL A 156 15.23 15.85 -11.71
C VAL A 156 14.88 15.97 -13.18
N ALA A 157 13.98 15.11 -13.69
CA ALA A 157 13.50 15.23 -15.05
C ALA A 157 12.93 16.64 -15.25
N SER A 158 13.12 17.26 -16.43
CA SER A 158 12.67 18.63 -16.71
C SER A 158 11.17 18.85 -16.51
N PHE A 159 10.39 17.77 -16.52
CA PHE A 159 8.93 17.74 -16.32
C PHE A 159 8.53 17.38 -14.87
N ASP A 160 9.48 16.98 -14.03
CA ASP A 160 9.22 16.65 -12.62
C ASP A 160 9.28 17.92 -11.76
N ARG A 161 8.43 17.97 -10.73
CA ARG A 161 8.35 19.15 -9.86
C ARG A 161 9.52 19.10 -8.87
N PRO A 162 10.42 20.11 -8.85
CA PRO A 162 11.56 20.10 -7.94
C PRO A 162 11.13 20.03 -6.47
N ASP A 163 10.02 20.69 -6.13
CA ASP A 163 9.48 20.81 -4.76
C ASP A 163 8.69 19.58 -4.25
N ARG A 164 8.43 18.58 -5.10
CA ARG A 164 7.60 17.42 -4.71
C ARG A 164 8.43 16.42 -3.91
N SER A 165 7.90 15.97 -2.78
CA SER A 165 8.50 14.88 -1.99
C SER A 165 7.56 13.69 -1.84
N SER A 166 7.98 12.51 -2.27
CA SER A 166 7.22 11.26 -2.06
C SER A 166 7.67 10.47 -0.82
N ILE A 167 8.40 11.13 0.09
CA ILE A 167 8.99 10.51 1.30
C ILE A 167 7.89 9.81 2.11
N GLY A 168 7.90 8.48 2.11
CA GLY A 168 6.94 7.67 2.86
C GLY A 168 5.48 7.89 2.46
N ALA A 169 5.21 8.21 1.20
CA ALA A 169 3.85 8.48 0.70
C ALA A 169 2.84 7.38 1.07
N LEU A 170 3.28 6.11 1.06
CA LEU A 170 2.46 4.98 1.49
C LEU A 170 2.16 5.00 3.00
N ALA A 171 3.16 5.30 3.84
CA ALA A 171 2.96 5.45 5.29
C ALA A 171 1.97 6.58 5.59
N GLN A 172 2.13 7.73 4.93
CA GLN A 172 1.24 8.88 5.09
C GLN A 172 -0.21 8.47 4.77
N CYS A 173 -0.44 7.83 3.62
CA CYS A 173 -1.79 7.47 3.18
C CYS A 173 -2.45 6.42 4.09
N LEU A 174 -1.74 5.35 4.45
CA LEU A 174 -2.28 4.32 5.35
C LEU A 174 -2.46 4.85 6.79
N ALA A 175 -1.57 5.73 7.27
CA ALA A 175 -1.72 6.35 8.59
C ALA A 175 -2.95 7.26 8.60
N TYR A 176 -3.20 8.00 7.52
CA TYR A 176 -4.43 8.78 7.35
C TYR A 176 -5.67 7.87 7.41
N PHE A 177 -5.68 6.76 6.66
CA PHE A 177 -6.79 5.80 6.70
C PHE A 177 -7.05 5.27 8.11
N TYR A 178 -5.99 4.89 8.82
CA TYR A 178 -6.07 4.40 10.18
C TYR A 178 -6.64 5.47 11.12
N CYS A 179 -6.16 6.70 11.02
CA CYS A 179 -6.63 7.83 11.81
C CYS A 179 -8.11 8.14 11.58
N ILE A 180 -8.57 8.18 10.32
CA ILE A 180 -9.97 8.42 9.99
C ILE A 180 -10.86 7.29 10.50
N GLN A 181 -10.43 6.04 10.38
CA GLN A 181 -11.17 4.88 10.91
C GLN A 181 -11.33 4.94 12.43
N VAL A 182 -10.25 5.26 13.16
CA VAL A 182 -10.28 5.39 14.63
C VAL A 182 -11.12 6.59 15.05
N TRP A 183 -10.99 7.73 14.36
CA TRP A 183 -11.79 8.90 14.66
C TRP A 183 -13.29 8.65 14.43
N ASN A 184 -13.65 7.98 13.34
CA ASN A 184 -15.04 7.60 13.04
C ASN A 184 -15.59 6.67 14.14
N LYS A 185 -14.94 5.52 14.37
CA LYS A 185 -15.48 4.45 15.23
C LYS A 185 -15.14 4.57 16.71
N GLY A 186 -14.12 5.34 17.09
CA GLY A 186 -13.64 5.46 18.47
C GLY A 186 -12.93 4.21 19.02
N ILE A 187 -12.61 3.25 18.17
CA ILE A 187 -11.97 1.97 18.54
C ILE A 187 -10.81 1.66 17.61
N SER A 188 -9.84 0.90 18.09
CA SER A 188 -8.75 0.38 17.27
C SER A 188 -9.28 -0.59 16.20
N PRO A 189 -8.84 -0.44 14.94
CA PRO A 189 -9.00 -1.44 13.90
C PRO A 189 -8.42 -2.82 14.19
N ILE A 190 -7.50 -2.97 15.15
CA ILE A 190 -6.81 -4.23 15.45
C ILE A 190 -7.53 -5.00 16.56
N ASP A 191 -7.50 -4.49 17.80
CA ASP A 191 -8.06 -5.19 18.96
C ASP A 191 -9.52 -4.78 19.26
N GLY A 192 -9.96 -3.61 18.78
CA GLY A 192 -11.27 -3.05 19.11
C GLY A 192 -11.31 -2.30 20.43
N SER A 193 -10.17 -2.12 21.09
CA SER A 193 -10.06 -1.35 22.32
C SER A 193 -10.36 0.14 22.07
N PRO A 194 -10.94 0.86 23.05
CA PRO A 194 -11.31 2.25 22.89
C PRO A 194 -10.09 3.14 22.64
N ARG A 195 -10.28 4.17 21.81
CA ARG A 195 -9.26 5.16 21.46
C ARG A 195 -9.86 6.56 21.55
N SER A 196 -9.10 7.51 22.09
CA SER A 196 -9.48 8.92 22.06
C SER A 196 -9.51 9.41 20.61
N LYS A 197 -10.59 10.07 20.20
CA LYS A 197 -10.78 10.51 18.80
C LYS A 197 -9.92 11.72 18.42
N THR A 198 -9.70 12.64 19.36
CA THR A 198 -9.02 13.93 19.15
C THR A 198 -7.60 13.80 18.57
N PRO A 199 -6.68 12.99 19.14
CA PRO A 199 -5.33 12.90 18.59
C PRO A 199 -5.29 12.36 17.15
N TYR A 200 -6.21 11.44 16.81
CA TYR A 200 -6.26 10.87 15.47
C TYR A 200 -6.79 11.84 14.43
N ILE A 201 -7.78 12.68 14.75
CA ILE A 201 -8.24 13.71 13.80
C ILE A 201 -7.20 14.82 13.62
N VAL A 202 -6.52 15.24 14.70
CA VAL A 202 -5.41 16.21 14.60
C VAL A 202 -4.31 15.65 13.70
N PHE A 203 -3.94 14.38 13.91
CA PHE A 203 -2.92 13.75 13.09
C PHE A 203 -3.38 13.54 11.63
N ALA A 204 -4.64 13.16 11.40
CA ALA A 204 -5.20 13.06 10.05
C ALA A 204 -5.17 14.41 9.31
N CYS A 205 -5.50 15.52 9.99
CA CYS A 205 -5.40 16.86 9.43
C CYS A 205 -3.94 17.21 9.09
N PHE A 206 -2.98 16.90 9.97
CA PHE A 206 -1.57 17.13 9.70
C PHE A 206 -1.06 16.31 8.50
N ILE A 207 -1.47 15.05 8.37
CA ILE A 207 -1.14 14.22 7.20
C ILE A 207 -1.77 14.82 5.94
N LEU A 208 -3.04 15.24 5.98
CA LEU A 208 -3.71 15.85 4.83
C LEU A 208 -3.01 17.14 4.38
N LEU A 209 -2.61 18.00 5.31
CA LEU A 209 -1.81 19.19 5.03
C LEU A 209 -0.48 18.81 4.37
N THR A 210 0.20 17.79 4.90
CA THR A 210 1.44 17.28 4.30
C THR A 210 1.20 16.79 2.87
N LEU A 211 0.14 16.02 2.62
CA LEU A 211 -0.21 15.50 1.30
C LEU A 211 -0.46 16.63 0.28
N VAL A 212 -1.07 17.73 0.74
CA VAL A 212 -1.40 18.90 -0.09
C VAL A 212 -0.18 19.75 -0.38
N PHE A 213 0.61 20.12 0.65
CA PHE A 213 1.65 21.15 0.53
C PHE A 213 3.06 20.61 0.30
N ALA A 214 3.42 19.49 0.92
CA ALA A 214 4.76 18.91 0.85
C ALA A 214 4.84 17.78 -0.19
N THR A 215 3.89 16.84 -0.14
CA THR A 215 3.88 15.67 -1.05
C THR A 215 3.28 15.99 -2.42
N GLN A 216 2.38 16.97 -2.48
CA GLN A 216 1.73 17.52 -3.68
C GLN A 216 1.22 16.48 -4.69
N THR A 217 0.79 15.29 -4.23
CA THR A 217 0.38 14.18 -5.09
C THR A 217 -1.14 14.08 -5.14
N ARG A 218 -1.74 14.59 -6.22
CA ARG A 218 -3.21 14.65 -6.44
C ARG A 218 -3.91 13.30 -6.21
N GLN A 219 -3.30 12.21 -6.68
CA GLN A 219 -3.84 10.86 -6.54
C GLN A 219 -4.00 10.43 -5.08
N LEU A 220 -3.02 10.76 -4.22
CA LEU A 220 -3.04 10.39 -2.80
C LEU A 220 -4.06 11.22 -2.02
N ILE A 221 -4.25 12.49 -2.38
CA ILE A 221 -5.28 13.35 -1.81
C ILE A 221 -6.66 12.79 -2.18
N PHE A 222 -6.89 12.51 -3.46
CA PHE A 222 -8.15 11.93 -3.94
C PHE A 222 -8.45 10.58 -3.28
N LEU A 223 -7.45 9.71 -3.22
CA LEU A 223 -7.50 8.43 -2.51
C LEU A 223 -7.90 8.60 -1.03
N SER A 224 -7.31 9.57 -0.33
CA SER A 224 -7.62 9.92 1.07
C SER A 224 -9.07 10.37 1.23
N LEU A 225 -9.56 11.23 0.34
CA LEU A 225 -10.95 11.67 0.33
C LEU A 225 -11.93 10.52 0.07
N CYS A 226 -11.64 9.67 -0.92
CA CYS A 226 -12.45 8.49 -1.22
C CYS A 226 -12.51 7.53 -0.02
N PHE A 227 -11.38 7.27 0.64
CA PHE A 227 -11.38 6.46 1.85
C PHE A 227 -12.26 7.09 2.94
N THR A 228 -12.14 8.40 3.17
CA THR A 228 -12.97 9.11 4.16
C THR A 228 -14.46 8.98 3.85
N LEU A 229 -14.87 9.16 2.59
CA LEU A 229 -16.26 8.97 2.18
C LEU A 229 -16.76 7.53 2.40
N LEU A 230 -15.96 6.54 2.00
CA LEU A 230 -16.28 5.12 2.18
C LEU A 230 -16.33 4.72 3.66
N CYS A 231 -15.42 5.25 4.49
CA CYS A 231 -15.34 4.99 5.92
C CYS A 231 -16.55 5.58 6.66
N LEU A 232 -16.93 6.83 6.33
CA LEU A 232 -18.00 7.54 7.01
C LEU A 232 -19.42 7.16 6.53
N LYS A 233 -19.53 6.33 5.48
CA LYS A 233 -20.81 5.84 4.91
C LYS A 233 -21.84 6.97 4.74
N SER A 234 -21.60 7.88 3.79
CA SER A 234 -22.58 8.81 3.19
C SER A 234 -23.41 9.73 4.12
N LYS A 235 -23.13 9.84 5.42
CA LYS A 235 -23.76 10.85 6.31
C LYS A 235 -22.95 12.15 6.43
N SER A 236 -21.91 12.33 5.61
CA SER A 236 -20.81 13.28 5.83
C SER A 236 -20.73 14.44 4.84
N VAL A 237 -21.87 14.95 4.39
CA VAL A 237 -21.96 16.27 3.72
C VAL A 237 -21.29 17.35 4.58
N ILE A 238 -21.39 17.24 5.91
CA ILE A 238 -20.74 18.15 6.88
C ILE A 238 -19.21 18.16 6.72
N TRP A 239 -18.57 17.03 6.37
CA TRP A 239 -17.11 16.98 6.21
C TRP A 239 -16.64 17.42 4.83
N ILE A 240 -17.49 17.34 3.81
CA ILE A 240 -17.27 18.04 2.53
C ILE A 240 -17.31 19.56 2.78
N VAL A 241 -18.25 20.04 3.61
CA VAL A 241 -18.34 21.45 4.01
C VAL A 241 -17.14 21.89 4.87
N VAL A 242 -16.72 21.10 5.86
CA VAL A 242 -15.54 21.40 6.69
C VAL A 242 -14.24 21.33 5.87
N SER A 243 -14.11 20.36 4.97
CA SER A 243 -12.97 20.30 4.03
C SER A 243 -13.02 21.48 3.07
N GLY A 244 -14.20 21.89 2.60
CA GLY A 244 -14.41 23.11 1.81
C GLY A 244 -14.05 24.38 2.57
N ILE A 245 -14.28 24.45 3.89
CA ILE A 245 -13.88 25.56 4.77
C ILE A 245 -12.37 25.51 5.09
N LEU A 246 -11.73 24.35 5.11
CA LEU A 246 -10.28 24.21 5.25
C LEU A 246 -9.54 24.48 3.94
N ILE A 247 -10.21 24.26 2.81
CA ILE A 247 -9.78 24.58 1.45
C ILE A 247 -10.16 26.03 1.09
N SER A 248 -11.09 26.67 1.80
CA SER A 248 -11.53 28.05 1.50
C SER A 248 -10.45 29.12 1.65
N PRO A 249 -9.43 29.01 2.54
CA PRO A 249 -8.29 29.91 2.53
C PRO A 249 -7.51 29.84 1.20
N LEU A 250 -7.57 28.71 0.49
CA LEU A 250 -6.97 28.52 -0.84
C LEU A 250 -7.74 29.27 -1.95
N TYR A 251 -8.98 29.70 -1.69
CA TYR A 251 -9.78 30.51 -2.63
C TYR A 251 -9.79 32.00 -2.24
N LEU A 252 -9.69 32.29 -0.94
CA LEU A 252 -9.81 33.64 -0.38
C LEU A 252 -8.47 34.39 -0.28
N PHE A 253 -7.33 33.69 -0.24
CA PHE A 253 -5.99 34.28 -0.09
C PHE A 253 -4.97 33.69 -1.08
N PRO A 254 -5.02 34.06 -2.37
CA PRO A 254 -4.14 33.52 -3.41
C PRO A 254 -2.66 33.83 -3.18
N ASP A 255 -2.31 34.92 -2.49
CA ASP A 255 -0.92 35.29 -2.20
C ASP A 255 -0.27 34.37 -1.15
N LEU A 256 -1.06 33.80 -0.22
CA LEU A 256 -0.60 32.80 0.74
C LEU A 256 -0.15 31.50 0.03
N LEU A 257 -0.77 31.18 -1.12
CA LEU A 257 -0.40 30.01 -1.93
C LEU A 257 0.95 30.21 -2.60
N LYS A 258 1.25 31.44 -3.04
CA LYS A 258 2.57 31.79 -3.58
C LYS A 258 3.64 31.72 -2.50
N GLU A 259 3.36 32.22 -1.30
CA GLU A 259 4.29 32.13 -0.15
C GLU A 259 4.48 30.69 0.36
N LEU A 260 3.45 29.84 0.26
CA LEU A 260 3.53 28.40 0.58
C LEU A 260 4.15 27.55 -0.54
N GLY A 261 4.58 28.19 -1.65
CA GLY A 261 5.21 27.52 -2.79
C GLY A 261 4.27 26.55 -3.53
N LEU A 262 2.99 26.88 -3.61
CA LEU A 262 2.02 26.24 -4.50
C LEU A 262 2.17 26.88 -5.89
N ASN A 263 2.57 26.07 -6.87
CA ASN A 263 2.71 26.51 -8.26
C ASN A 263 1.31 26.69 -8.90
N LEU A 264 0.68 27.84 -8.66
CA LEU A 264 -0.65 28.19 -9.16
C LEU A 264 -0.72 28.20 -10.68
N ASP A 265 0.36 28.62 -11.33
CA ASP A 265 0.48 28.66 -12.79
C ASP A 265 0.35 27.25 -13.37
N PHE A 266 0.93 26.23 -12.75
CA PHE A 266 0.72 24.83 -13.17
C PHE A 266 -0.74 24.35 -13.03
N TYR A 267 -1.47 24.78 -11.99
CA TYR A 267 -2.87 24.39 -11.83
C TYR A 267 -3.77 25.10 -12.85
N ALA A 268 -3.50 26.37 -13.11
CA ALA A 268 -4.17 27.15 -14.15
C ALA A 268 -3.85 26.61 -15.56
N GLU A 269 -2.58 26.31 -15.85
CA GLU A 269 -2.11 25.76 -17.12
C GLU A 269 -2.61 24.32 -17.36
N SER A 270 -2.68 23.47 -16.32
CA SER A 270 -3.33 22.15 -16.41
C SER A 270 -4.83 22.23 -16.73
N LEU A 271 -5.48 23.33 -16.35
CA LEU A 271 -6.91 23.59 -16.55
C LEU A 271 -7.19 24.22 -17.92
N GLU A 272 -6.31 25.11 -18.38
CA GLU A 272 -6.44 25.82 -19.66
C GLU A 272 -5.84 25.05 -20.85
N ASN A 273 -4.70 24.37 -20.68
CA ASN A 273 -3.97 23.69 -21.76
C ASN A 273 -4.10 22.15 -21.73
N GLY A 274 -4.82 21.59 -20.75
CA GLY A 274 -4.77 20.16 -20.45
C GLY A 274 -3.39 19.72 -19.94
N PRO A 275 -3.21 18.47 -19.50
CA PRO A 275 -1.88 17.97 -19.13
C PRO A 275 -1.00 18.00 -20.38
N THR A 276 -0.06 18.94 -20.43
CA THR A 276 0.97 19.00 -21.46
C THR A 276 1.75 17.68 -21.43
N ASP A 277 1.84 17.05 -22.60
CA ASP A 277 2.32 15.70 -22.93
C ASP A 277 1.33 14.52 -22.76
N ASN A 278 0.62 14.24 -23.87
CA ASN A 278 -0.27 13.09 -24.14
C ASN A 278 0.41 11.69 -24.03
N VAL A 279 1.55 11.54 -23.34
CA VAL A 279 2.32 10.28 -23.24
C VAL A 279 1.47 9.13 -22.68
N ARG A 280 0.61 9.42 -21.70
CA ARG A 280 -0.33 8.42 -21.15
C ARG A 280 -1.36 7.98 -22.19
N GLU A 281 -1.99 8.93 -22.88
CA GLU A 281 -3.00 8.63 -23.91
C GLU A 281 -2.38 7.87 -25.09
N GLN A 282 -1.17 8.27 -25.49
CA GLN A 282 -0.38 7.57 -26.51
C GLN A 282 -0.05 6.14 -26.06
N THR A 283 0.44 5.95 -24.83
CA THR A 283 0.72 4.60 -24.28
C THR A 283 -0.53 3.74 -24.28
N ILE A 284 -1.68 4.27 -23.86
CA ILE A 284 -2.97 3.56 -23.89
C ILE A 284 -3.34 3.22 -25.34
N GLY A 285 -3.17 4.16 -26.29
CA GLY A 285 -3.38 3.94 -27.71
C GLY A 285 -2.51 2.81 -28.27
N TYR A 286 -1.21 2.80 -27.95
CA TYR A 286 -0.28 1.73 -28.33
C TYR A 286 -0.70 0.39 -27.73
N ILE A 287 -1.14 0.35 -26.47
CA ILE A 287 -1.64 -0.86 -25.82
C ILE A 287 -2.84 -1.43 -26.58
N PHE A 288 -3.86 -0.62 -26.86
CA PHE A 288 -5.05 -1.10 -27.57
C PHE A 288 -4.77 -1.50 -29.01
N GLY A 289 -3.93 -0.74 -29.72
CA GLY A 289 -3.49 -1.09 -31.07
C GLY A 289 -2.74 -2.42 -31.09
N HIS A 290 -1.82 -2.63 -30.15
CA HIS A 290 -1.08 -3.87 -30.00
C HIS A 290 -1.97 -5.05 -29.63
N LEU A 291 -2.84 -4.90 -28.62
CA LEU A 291 -3.75 -5.96 -28.22
C LEU A 291 -4.70 -6.33 -29.36
N HIS A 292 -5.24 -5.36 -30.10
CA HIS A 292 -6.11 -5.64 -31.23
C HIS A 292 -5.38 -6.39 -32.35
N ALA A 293 -4.17 -5.96 -32.72
CA ALA A 293 -3.35 -6.63 -33.74
C ALA A 293 -2.95 -8.06 -33.33
N ASN A 294 -2.89 -8.36 -32.03
CA ASN A 294 -2.46 -9.64 -31.49
C ASN A 294 -3.61 -10.45 -30.87
N ASN A 295 -4.86 -10.26 -31.33
CA ASN A 295 -6.04 -11.01 -30.86
C ASN A 295 -6.23 -11.00 -29.34
N TRP A 296 -5.85 -9.90 -28.68
CA TRP A 296 -5.89 -9.70 -27.24
C TRP A 296 -5.08 -10.73 -26.45
N LEU A 297 -4.06 -11.34 -27.05
CA LEU A 297 -3.19 -12.28 -26.35
C LEU A 297 -2.32 -11.56 -25.31
N PRO A 298 -1.96 -12.24 -24.20
CA PRO A 298 -1.09 -11.68 -23.17
C PRO A 298 0.29 -11.32 -23.72
N SER A 299 0.81 -10.13 -23.36
CA SER A 299 2.14 -9.67 -23.77
C SER A 299 3.21 -9.84 -22.68
N GLY A 300 2.81 -9.92 -21.41
CA GLY A 300 3.73 -9.92 -20.27
C GLY A 300 4.43 -8.57 -20.03
N SER A 301 5.58 -8.60 -19.36
CA SER A 301 6.44 -7.44 -19.08
C SER A 301 7.89 -7.65 -19.52
N LEU A 302 8.40 -6.66 -20.25
CA LEU A 302 9.79 -6.64 -20.70
C LEU A 302 10.69 -5.91 -19.72
N SER A 303 11.82 -6.55 -19.40
CA SER A 303 12.86 -5.99 -18.55
C SER A 303 13.70 -5.01 -19.32
N LEU A 304 13.99 -3.86 -18.73
CA LEU A 304 14.98 -2.92 -19.27
C LEU A 304 16.38 -3.54 -19.40
N MET A 305 16.68 -4.60 -18.64
CA MET A 305 17.95 -5.34 -18.72
C MET A 305 18.04 -6.25 -19.95
N TRP A 306 16.93 -6.49 -20.64
CA TRP A 306 16.88 -7.34 -21.84
C TRP A 306 16.44 -6.49 -23.04
N ASN A 307 17.39 -6.21 -23.94
CA ASN A 307 17.15 -5.42 -25.16
C ASN A 307 16.49 -4.04 -24.91
N ASN A 308 16.79 -3.38 -23.79
CA ASN A 308 16.16 -2.11 -23.39
C ASN A 308 14.62 -2.18 -23.24
N GLY A 309 14.09 -3.37 -22.92
CA GLY A 309 12.67 -3.57 -22.61
C GLY A 309 11.75 -3.27 -23.80
N PHE A 310 10.79 -2.37 -23.60
CA PHE A 310 9.78 -2.01 -24.61
C PHE A 310 10.26 -1.01 -25.67
N ILE A 311 11.43 -0.39 -25.50
CA ILE A 311 11.91 0.68 -26.38
C ILE A 311 11.98 0.24 -27.86
N PRO A 312 12.50 -0.95 -28.21
CA PRO A 312 12.55 -1.39 -29.62
C PRO A 312 11.17 -1.61 -30.27
N HIS A 313 10.13 -1.78 -29.46
CA HIS A 313 8.79 -2.14 -29.93
C HIS A 313 7.83 -0.94 -29.96
N PHE A 314 7.95 -0.02 -29.00
CA PHE A 314 7.00 1.07 -28.78
C PHE A 314 7.66 2.46 -28.65
N GLY A 315 8.99 2.54 -28.69
CA GLY A 315 9.76 3.77 -28.50
C GLY A 315 10.02 4.11 -27.03
N GLU A 316 10.70 5.23 -26.80
CA GLU A 316 11.21 5.64 -25.48
C GLU A 316 10.12 6.10 -24.49
N TYR A 317 8.91 6.40 -24.97
CA TYR A 317 7.83 6.97 -24.17
C TYR A 317 6.74 5.95 -23.76
N PHE A 318 7.06 4.65 -23.76
CA PHE A 318 6.12 3.59 -23.40
C PHE A 318 6.35 3.09 -21.96
N PHE A 319 5.46 3.48 -21.04
CA PHE A 319 5.59 3.13 -19.61
C PHE A 319 4.34 2.42 -19.07
N LEU A 320 4.46 1.12 -18.80
CA LEU A 320 3.36 0.33 -18.22
C LEU A 320 3.03 0.69 -16.76
N SER A 321 3.92 1.37 -16.05
CA SER A 321 3.69 1.86 -14.68
C SER A 321 2.64 2.95 -14.59
N ASP A 322 2.50 3.74 -15.65
CA ASP A 322 1.80 5.04 -15.61
C ASP A 322 0.37 4.97 -16.15
N VAL A 323 -0.06 3.78 -16.57
CA VAL A 323 -1.34 3.50 -17.23
C VAL A 323 -2.19 2.49 -16.47
N GLY A 324 -1.78 2.11 -15.25
CA GLY A 324 -2.64 1.40 -14.31
C GLY A 324 -3.30 0.13 -14.86
N ILE A 325 -4.63 0.08 -14.83
CA ILE A 325 -5.43 -1.05 -15.34
C ILE A 325 -5.15 -1.38 -16.82
N PHE A 326 -4.81 -0.38 -17.64
CA PHE A 326 -4.44 -0.62 -19.04
C PHE A 326 -3.10 -1.35 -19.14
N GLY A 327 -2.18 -1.09 -18.20
CA GLY A 327 -0.94 -1.85 -18.07
C GLY A 327 -1.18 -3.29 -17.62
N THR A 328 -2.18 -3.54 -16.76
CA THR A 328 -2.63 -4.89 -16.43
C THR A 328 -3.22 -5.59 -17.66
N LEU A 329 -4.07 -4.90 -18.43
CA LEU A 329 -4.64 -5.41 -19.68
C LEU A 329 -3.57 -5.75 -20.72
N PHE A 330 -2.52 -4.93 -20.84
CA PHE A 330 -1.40 -5.23 -21.74
C PHE A 330 -0.67 -6.53 -21.32
N ARG A 331 -0.33 -6.65 -20.03
CA ARG A 331 0.38 -7.83 -19.50
C ARG A 331 -0.40 -9.12 -19.70
N PHE A 332 -1.70 -9.09 -19.43
CA PHE A 332 -2.54 -10.30 -19.36
C PHE A 332 -3.49 -10.48 -20.54
N GLY A 333 -3.62 -9.52 -21.44
CA GLY A 333 -4.58 -9.56 -22.54
C GLY A 333 -5.99 -9.85 -22.07
N PHE A 334 -6.71 -10.73 -22.77
CA PHE A 334 -8.06 -11.16 -22.39
C PHE A 334 -8.09 -11.90 -21.03
N LEU A 335 -6.98 -12.46 -20.55
CA LEU A 335 -6.93 -13.12 -19.24
C LEU A 335 -7.08 -12.11 -18.09
N ALA A 336 -6.86 -10.82 -18.33
CA ALA A 336 -7.09 -9.78 -17.33
C ALA A 336 -8.52 -9.84 -16.77
N PHE A 337 -9.52 -10.14 -17.62
CA PHE A 337 -10.92 -10.24 -17.22
C PHE A 337 -11.21 -11.41 -16.27
N LEU A 338 -10.31 -12.40 -16.17
CA LEU A 338 -10.36 -13.48 -15.20
C LEU A 338 -9.46 -13.22 -13.99
N ILE A 339 -8.22 -12.79 -14.23
CA ILE A 339 -7.19 -12.60 -13.21
C ILE A 339 -7.55 -11.49 -12.23
N VAL A 340 -8.13 -10.38 -12.73
CA VAL A 340 -8.55 -9.26 -11.88
C VAL A 340 -9.64 -9.67 -10.88
N PRO A 341 -10.80 -10.21 -11.31
CA PRO A 341 -11.83 -10.65 -10.37
C PRO A 341 -11.33 -11.77 -9.45
N LEU A 342 -10.53 -12.71 -9.96
CA LEU A 342 -9.95 -13.78 -9.16
C LEU A 342 -9.04 -13.23 -8.05
N THR A 343 -8.20 -12.25 -8.36
CA THR A 343 -7.30 -11.63 -7.38
C THR A 343 -8.07 -10.88 -6.29
N LEU A 344 -9.12 -10.16 -6.66
CA LEU A 344 -10.02 -9.51 -5.70
C LEU A 344 -10.75 -10.53 -4.82
N PHE A 345 -11.24 -11.61 -5.42
CA PHE A 345 -11.86 -12.72 -4.69
C PHE A 345 -10.86 -13.36 -3.72
N CYS A 346 -9.65 -13.69 -4.17
CA CYS A 346 -8.58 -14.25 -3.35
C CYS A 346 -8.26 -13.33 -2.17
N TYR A 347 -8.08 -12.03 -2.41
CA TYR A 347 -7.86 -11.06 -1.32
C TYR A 347 -8.99 -11.12 -0.29
N TYR A 348 -10.25 -11.01 -0.73
CA TYR A 348 -11.41 -11.03 0.16
C TYR A 348 -11.50 -12.36 0.93
N TYR A 349 -11.30 -13.47 0.23
CA TYR A 349 -11.32 -14.82 0.78
C TYR A 349 -10.26 -14.99 1.87
N PHE A 350 -9.00 -14.63 1.60
CA PHE A 350 -7.92 -14.71 2.58
C PHE A 350 -8.17 -13.77 3.77
N ALA A 351 -8.60 -12.52 3.52
CA ALA A 351 -8.94 -11.58 4.58
C ALA A 351 -10.06 -12.11 5.50
N LYS A 352 -11.09 -12.75 4.95
CA LYS A 352 -12.17 -13.39 5.71
C LYS A 352 -11.71 -14.61 6.51
N ARG A 353 -10.77 -15.41 5.96
CA ARG A 353 -10.20 -16.56 6.67
C ARG A 353 -9.30 -16.16 7.84
N LEU A 354 -8.64 -15.00 7.73
CA LEU A 354 -7.88 -14.38 8.82
C LEU A 354 -8.85 -13.88 9.91
N HIS A 355 -9.80 -13.00 9.58
CA HIS A 355 -10.79 -12.52 10.55
C HIS A 355 -12.12 -12.13 9.88
N ARG A 356 -13.25 -12.31 10.59
CA ARG A 356 -14.60 -12.08 10.05
C ARG A 356 -14.89 -10.61 9.71
N ASP A 357 -14.44 -9.67 10.55
CA ASP A 357 -14.58 -8.24 10.28
C ASP A 357 -13.45 -7.76 9.35
N THR A 358 -13.82 -7.54 8.08
CA THR A 358 -12.95 -7.04 7.01
C THR A 358 -13.17 -5.56 6.72
N SER A 359 -13.93 -4.84 7.56
CA SER A 359 -14.39 -3.48 7.24
C SER A 359 -13.25 -2.53 6.91
N PHE A 360 -12.26 -2.38 7.79
CA PHE A 360 -11.12 -1.49 7.54
C PHE A 360 -10.31 -1.88 6.28
N THR A 361 -9.95 -3.15 6.14
CA THR A 361 -9.03 -3.63 5.11
C THR A 361 -9.68 -3.68 3.72
N VAL A 362 -10.97 -4.00 3.65
CA VAL A 362 -11.72 -3.92 2.39
C VAL A 362 -12.01 -2.47 2.01
N THR A 363 -12.36 -1.59 2.96
CA THR A 363 -12.53 -0.16 2.67
C THR A 363 -11.22 0.47 2.17
N ALA A 364 -10.08 0.12 2.77
CA ALA A 364 -8.77 0.56 2.29
C ALA A 364 -8.50 0.08 0.87
N LEU A 365 -8.70 -1.21 0.58
CA LEU A 365 -8.50 -1.76 -0.77
C LEU A 365 -9.42 -1.08 -1.80
N LEU A 366 -10.70 -0.89 -1.46
CA LEU A 366 -11.66 -0.21 -2.34
C LEU A 366 -11.27 1.24 -2.61
N ALA A 367 -10.71 1.95 -1.63
CA ALA A 367 -10.17 3.28 -1.86
C ALA A 367 -9.04 3.24 -2.88
N TYR A 368 -8.09 2.29 -2.76
CA TYR A 368 -7.03 2.11 -3.75
C TYR A 368 -7.57 1.78 -5.14
N MET A 369 -8.64 0.98 -5.26
CA MET A 369 -9.28 0.67 -6.55
C MET A 369 -9.72 1.91 -7.34
N VAL A 370 -10.02 3.02 -6.64
CA VAL A 370 -10.41 4.28 -7.31
C VAL A 370 -9.27 4.87 -8.13
N ILE A 371 -8.01 4.68 -7.70
CA ILE A 371 -6.84 5.19 -8.43
C ILE A 371 -6.22 4.15 -9.38
N TRP A 372 -6.83 2.97 -9.53
CA TRP A 372 -6.32 1.93 -10.41
C TRP A 372 -6.08 2.36 -11.86
N PRO A 373 -6.92 3.19 -12.49
CA PRO A 373 -6.63 3.65 -13.86
C PRO A 373 -5.29 4.39 -13.99
N LEU A 374 -4.75 4.90 -12.88
CA LEU A 374 -3.55 5.71 -12.82
C LEU A 374 -2.34 4.97 -12.24
N GLN A 375 -2.53 3.84 -11.56
CA GLN A 375 -1.47 3.06 -10.92
C GLN A 375 -1.85 1.57 -10.85
N GLY A 376 -0.94 0.68 -11.27
CA GLY A 376 -1.21 -0.77 -11.25
C GLY A 376 -1.28 -1.30 -9.81
N ILE A 377 -2.47 -1.63 -9.32
CA ILE A 377 -2.64 -1.97 -7.90
C ILE A 377 -1.98 -3.31 -7.57
N PHE A 378 -2.19 -4.31 -8.41
CA PHE A 378 -1.64 -5.64 -8.14
C PHE A 378 -0.15 -5.71 -8.45
N GLU A 379 0.32 -4.90 -9.38
CA GLU A 379 1.73 -4.88 -9.81
C GLU A 379 2.61 -4.04 -8.87
N TYR A 380 2.10 -2.96 -8.31
CA TYR A 380 2.92 -1.98 -7.57
C TYR A 380 2.52 -1.81 -6.09
N MET A 381 1.39 -2.35 -5.63
CA MET A 381 0.91 -2.14 -4.25
C MET A 381 0.96 -3.40 -3.36
N GLN A 382 1.84 -4.35 -3.66
CA GLN A 382 1.97 -5.58 -2.86
C GLN A 382 2.40 -5.32 -1.41
N ALA A 383 3.22 -4.30 -1.16
CA ALA A 383 3.54 -3.85 0.20
C ALA A 383 2.28 -3.43 0.98
N THR A 384 1.41 -2.64 0.35
CA THR A 384 0.13 -2.20 0.91
C THR A 384 -0.78 -3.39 1.22
N ILE A 385 -0.93 -4.32 0.29
CA ILE A 385 -1.78 -5.50 0.48
C ILE A 385 -1.24 -6.38 1.62
N ALA A 386 0.08 -6.60 1.67
CA ALA A 386 0.72 -7.31 2.77
C ALA A 386 0.44 -6.65 4.12
N PHE A 387 0.58 -5.33 4.24
CA PHE A 387 0.27 -4.59 5.47
C PHE A 387 -1.20 -4.75 5.88
N LEU A 388 -2.15 -4.60 4.94
CA LEU A 388 -3.58 -4.78 5.23
C LEU A 388 -3.90 -6.20 5.70
N LEU A 389 -3.29 -7.22 5.09
CA LEU A 389 -3.47 -8.60 5.52
C LEU A 389 -2.81 -8.88 6.88
N VAL A 390 -1.69 -8.24 7.23
CA VAL A 390 -1.10 -8.29 8.57
C VAL A 390 -2.04 -7.67 9.60
N ILE A 391 -2.61 -6.49 9.34
CA ILE A 391 -3.65 -5.89 10.19
C ILE A 391 -4.81 -6.87 10.40
N GLN A 392 -5.24 -7.53 9.32
CA GLN A 392 -6.33 -8.51 9.39
C GLN A 392 -5.97 -9.73 10.24
N ALA A 393 -4.73 -10.22 10.16
CA ALA A 393 -4.24 -11.33 11.00
C ALA A 393 -4.15 -10.92 12.48
N LEU A 394 -3.68 -9.70 12.77
CA LEU A 394 -3.57 -9.20 14.14
C LEU A 394 -4.91 -9.04 14.84
N LYS A 395 -5.99 -8.74 14.11
CA LYS A 395 -7.36 -8.76 14.66
C LYS A 395 -7.72 -10.10 15.29
N ALA A 396 -7.39 -11.19 14.60
CA ALA A 396 -7.66 -12.53 15.11
C ALA A 396 -6.77 -12.85 16.32
N TYR A 397 -5.49 -12.50 16.24
CA TYR A 397 -4.54 -12.76 17.30
C TYR A 397 -4.93 -12.07 18.62
N HIS A 398 -5.17 -10.75 18.60
CA HIS A 398 -5.43 -10.00 19.84
C HIS A 398 -6.82 -10.26 20.43
N ARG A 399 -7.85 -10.53 19.61
CA ARG A 399 -9.17 -10.90 20.15
C ARG A 399 -9.21 -12.30 20.78
N ASN A 400 -8.45 -13.24 20.23
CA ASN A 400 -8.36 -14.59 20.82
C ASN A 400 -7.59 -14.58 22.14
N VAL A 401 -6.62 -13.66 22.32
CA VAL A 401 -5.89 -13.48 23.57
C VAL A 401 -6.76 -12.85 24.67
N GLU A 402 -7.74 -12.02 24.31
CA GLU A 402 -8.71 -11.43 25.26
C GLU A 402 -9.91 -12.36 25.58
N SER A 403 -10.14 -13.42 24.79
CA SER A 403 -11.19 -14.42 25.04
C SER A 403 -10.71 -15.85 25.36
N PRO A 404 -9.73 -16.12 26.27
CA PRO A 404 -9.39 -17.50 26.62
C PRO A 404 -10.42 -18.17 27.57
N ALA A 405 -11.44 -17.45 28.04
CA ALA A 405 -12.21 -17.84 29.23
C ALA A 405 -13.69 -18.20 29.01
N LEU A 406 -14.10 -18.62 27.79
CA LEU A 406 -15.46 -19.11 27.57
C LEU A 406 -15.58 -20.54 27.03
N ASP A 407 -14.47 -21.20 26.69
CA ASP A 407 -14.48 -22.58 26.18
C ASP A 407 -14.26 -23.65 27.27
N SER A 408 -14.24 -23.28 28.55
CA SER A 408 -14.04 -24.23 29.67
C SER A 408 -15.23 -24.39 30.63
N TYR A 409 -16.42 -23.89 30.28
CA TYR A 409 -17.64 -24.05 31.09
C TYR A 409 -18.79 -24.67 30.28
N VAL A 410 -18.52 -25.79 29.62
CA VAL A 410 -19.58 -26.79 29.39
C VAL A 410 -19.41 -27.83 30.48
N GLU A 411 -19.94 -27.52 31.67
CA GLU A 411 -20.18 -28.52 32.70
C GLU A 411 -21.04 -29.63 32.08
N GLU A 412 -20.56 -30.86 32.21
CA GLU A 412 -21.32 -32.08 31.99
C GLU A 412 -22.58 -32.01 32.86
N HIS A 413 -23.74 -31.83 32.25
CA HIS A 413 -25.01 -32.08 32.90
C HIS A 413 -25.05 -33.56 33.34
N PRO A 414 -25.21 -33.88 34.64
CA PRO A 414 -25.44 -35.25 35.04
C PRO A 414 -26.83 -35.67 34.55
N LEU A 415 -26.86 -36.73 33.75
CA LEU A 415 -28.08 -37.38 33.27
C LEU A 415 -29.04 -37.66 34.44
N MET A 416 -30.15 -36.92 34.50
CA MET A 416 -31.30 -37.34 35.29
C MET A 416 -31.87 -38.62 34.66
N GLN A 417 -31.82 -39.73 35.41
CA GLN A 417 -32.60 -40.92 35.10
C GLN A 417 -34.09 -40.62 35.31
N PRO A 418 -34.98 -40.99 34.37
CA PRO A 418 -36.41 -40.93 34.60
C PRO A 418 -36.85 -42.14 35.44
N SER A 419 -37.40 -41.89 36.63
CA SER A 419 -38.14 -42.89 37.39
C SER A 419 -39.52 -43.10 36.76
N PHE A 420 -39.77 -44.27 36.20
CA PHE A 420 -41.13 -44.70 35.85
C PHE A 420 -41.77 -45.44 37.03
N ARG A 421 -42.89 -44.87 37.52
CA ARG A 421 -44.03 -45.62 38.04
C ARG A 421 -45.09 -45.68 36.95
#